data_AF-A0A285ULB3-F1
#
_entry.id   AF-A0A285ULB3-F1
#
_cell.length_a   1.000
_cell.length_b   1.000
_cell.length_c   1.000
_cell.angle_alpha   90.00
_cell.angle_beta   90.00
_cell.angle_gamma   90.00
#
_symmetry.space_group_name_H-M   'P 1'
#
loop_
_entity.id
_entity.type
_entity.pdbx_description
1 polymer ?
#
loop_
_entity_poly.entity_id
_entity_poly.type
_entity_poly.pdbx_seq_one_letter_code
_entity_poly.pdbx_strand_id
1 'polypeptide(L)' 'MTIEALDRERQVCCDGCPASYPNTYGADDFDVMIADAKAAGWHITRRAGKWLHFCADCKPDQMRGALL' A
#
# COMPACT_ATOMS: atom_id res chain seq x y z
N MET A 1 -22.98 3.23 -26.54
CA MET A 1 -22.81 2.98 -25.10
C MET A 1 -21.31 2.96 -24.86
N THR A 2 -20.74 4.08 -24.43
CA THR A 2 -19.31 4.22 -24.22
C THR A 2 -19.06 3.99 -22.74
N ILE A 3 -18.32 2.93 -22.39
CA ILE A 3 -17.83 2.77 -21.02
C ILE A 3 -16.61 3.69 -20.92
N GLU A 4 -16.81 4.89 -20.37
CA GLU A 4 -15.71 5.70 -19.89
C GLU A 4 -15.20 5.03 -18.61
N ALA A 5 -13.96 4.57 -18.63
CA ALA A 5 -13.31 4.06 -17.43
C ALA A 5 -13.15 5.24 -16.46
N LEU A 6 -14.13 5.41 -15.58
CA LEU A 6 -14.01 6.26 -14.40
C LEU A 6 -12.82 5.73 -13.61
N ASP A 7 -11.73 6.49 -13.66
CA ASP A 7 -10.47 6.17 -13.04
C ASP A 7 -10.72 5.87 -11.55
N ARG A 8 -10.66 4.58 -11.21
CA ARG A 8 -11.07 4.10 -9.90
C ARG A 8 -10.03 4.55 -8.90
N GLU A 9 -10.48 5.31 -7.92
CA GLU A 9 -9.76 5.63 -6.69
C GLU A 9 -8.97 4.40 -6.18
N ARG A 10 -7.68 4.61 -5.93
CA ARG A 10 -6.74 3.60 -5.43
C ARG A 10 -6.47 3.83 -3.96
N GLN A 11 -6.25 2.75 -3.23
CA GLN A 11 -6.00 2.75 -1.80
C GLN A 11 -4.91 1.71 -1.50
N VAL A 12 -4.06 2.00 -0.52
CA VAL A 12 -3.11 1.00 0.00
C VAL A 12 -3.84 0.07 0.96
N CYS A 13 -3.79 -1.24 0.69
CA CYS A 13 -4.33 -2.27 1.57
C CYS A 13 -3.18 -3.06 2.19
N CYS A 14 -3.33 -3.46 3.45
CA CYS A 14 -2.34 -4.30 4.13
C CYS A 14 -2.40 -5.74 3.59
N ASP A 15 -1.24 -6.33 3.31
CA ASP A 15 -1.15 -7.74 2.87
C ASP A 15 -1.27 -8.74 4.05
N GLY A 16 -1.21 -8.26 5.29
CA GLY A 16 -1.25 -9.09 6.50
C GLY A 16 -2.56 -9.00 7.31
N CYS A 17 -3.43 -8.03 7.03
CA CYS A 17 -4.69 -7.84 7.73
C CYS A 17 -5.70 -7.04 6.89
N PRO A 18 -6.98 -6.94 7.30
CA PRO A 18 -8.01 -6.18 6.56
C PRO A 18 -7.85 -4.65 6.60
N ALA A 19 -6.76 -4.12 7.17
CA ALA A 19 -6.56 -2.68 7.28
C ALA A 19 -6.25 -2.05 5.92
N SER A 20 -6.80 -0.87 5.69
CA SER A 20 -6.50 -0.04 4.52
C SER A 20 -6.09 1.37 4.97
N TYR A 21 -5.22 2.00 4.20
CA TYR A 21 -4.84 3.39 4.43
C TYR A 21 -6.05 4.31 4.20
N PRO A 22 -6.39 5.26 5.10
CA PRO A 22 -7.69 5.93 5.07
C PRO A 22 -7.95 6.80 3.83
N ASN A 23 -6.91 7.25 3.12
CA ASN A 23 -7.07 8.10 1.94
C ASN A 23 -7.12 7.28 0.64
N THR A 24 -7.92 7.77 -0.30
CA THR A 24 -7.95 7.33 -1.70
C THR A 24 -7.20 8.30 -2.61
N TYR A 25 -6.71 7.80 -3.74
CA TYR A 25 -5.88 8.54 -4.69
C TYR A 25 -6.30 8.27 -6.13
N GLY A 26 -6.07 9.21 -7.04
CA GLY A 26 -6.21 8.96 -8.48
C GLY A 26 -5.19 7.93 -8.99
N ALA A 27 -5.40 7.38 -10.19
CA ALA A 27 -4.46 6.43 -10.78
C ALA A 27 -3.04 6.98 -10.95
N ASP A 28 -2.92 8.27 -11.24
CA ASP A 28 -1.66 8.95 -11.52
C ASP A 28 -0.94 9.42 -10.24
N ASP A 29 -1.61 9.38 -9.08
CA ASP A 29 -1.08 9.83 -7.79
C ASP A 29 -0.38 8.70 -7.00
N PHE A 30 0.12 7.68 -7.69
CA PHE A 30 0.73 6.51 -7.04
C PHE A 30 1.91 6.90 -6.15
N ASP A 31 2.82 7.74 -6.61
CA ASP A 31 3.99 8.15 -5.82
C ASP A 31 3.60 8.93 -4.56
N VAL A 32 2.57 9.77 -4.65
CA VAL A 32 2.02 10.52 -3.50
C VAL A 32 1.40 9.55 -2.49
N MET A 33 0.60 8.59 -2.97
CA MET A 33 0.00 7.55 -2.14
C MET A 33 1.05 6.78 -1.33
N ILE A 34 2.16 6.39 -1.98
CA ILE A 34 3.24 5.65 -1.32
C ILE A 34 3.98 6.53 -0.31
N ALA A 35 4.20 7.81 -0.63
CA ALA A 35 4.87 8.75 0.27
C ALA A 35 4.04 8.96 1.56
N ASP A 36 2.74 9.22 1.42
CA ASP A 36 1.83 9.47 2.55
C ASP A 36 1.66 8.23 3.44
N ALA A 37 1.52 7.04 2.83
CA ALA A 37 1.45 5.79 3.59
C ALA A 37 2.74 5.55 4.38
N LYS A 38 3.92 5.77 3.79
CA LYS A 38 5.21 5.67 4.49
C LYS A 38 5.33 6.70 5.61
N ALA A 39 4.90 7.95 5.40
CA ALA A 39 4.89 8.98 6.42
C ALA A 39 3.97 8.63 7.60
N ALA A 40 2.87 7.93 7.33
CA ALA A 40 1.97 7.37 8.34
C ALA A 40 2.49 6.07 8.99
N GLY A 41 3.72 5.65 8.70
CA GLY A 41 4.37 4.51 9.35
C GLY A 41 4.19 3.16 8.66
N TRP A 42 3.51 3.10 7.51
CA TRP A 42 3.38 1.86 6.74
C TRP A 42 4.74 1.40 6.20
N HIS A 43 4.91 0.09 6.12
CA HIS A 43 6.06 -0.51 5.47
C HIS A 43 5.68 -0.95 4.06
N ILE A 44 6.20 -0.23 3.07
CA ILE A 44 6.01 -0.55 1.66
C ILE A 44 7.36 -0.89 1.05
N THR A 45 7.49 -2.12 0.55
CA THR A 45 8.74 -2.65 0.02
C THR A 45 8.49 -3.55 -1.19
N ARG A 46 9.54 -3.80 -1.98
CA ARG A 46 9.49 -4.74 -3.10
C ARG A 46 10.37 -5.95 -2.79
N ARG A 47 9.79 -7.14 -2.80
CA ARG A 47 10.51 -8.43 -2.59
C ARG A 47 10.18 -9.39 -3.72
N ALA A 48 11.21 -10.03 -4.29
CA ALA A 48 11.08 -10.97 -5.41
C ALA A 48 10.16 -10.46 -6.55
N GLY A 49 10.27 -9.16 -6.88
CA GLY A 49 9.49 -8.53 -7.94
C GLY A 49 8.07 -8.06 -7.56
N LYS A 50 7.54 -8.45 -6.40
CA LYS A 50 6.21 -8.05 -5.90
C LYS A 50 6.28 -6.90 -4.91
N TRP A 51 5.31 -5.99 -4.97
CA TRP A 51 5.09 -5.00 -3.94
C TRP A 51 4.37 -5.64 -2.75
N LEU A 52 4.83 -5.29 -1.55
CA LEU A 52 4.25 -5.68 -0.29
C LEU A 52 4.00 -4.43 0.55
N HIS A 53 2.84 -4.40 1.20
CA HIS A 53 2.33 -3.27 1.97
C HIS A 53 1.87 -3.76 3.34
N PHE A 54 2.46 -3.22 4.40
CA PHE A 54 2.09 -3.59 5.76
C PHE A 54 1.78 -2.35 6.58
N CYS A 55 0.63 -2.36 7.27
CA CYS A 55 0.29 -1.31 8.22
C CYS A 55 1.28 -1.29 9.39
N ALA A 56 1.19 -0.23 10.21
CA ALA A 56 2.05 -0.06 11.37
C ALA A 56 1.98 -1.25 12.36
N ASP A 57 0.82 -1.89 12.49
CA ASP A 57 0.62 -3.05 13.37
C ASP A 57 1.22 -4.36 12.81
N CYS A 58 1.14 -4.59 11.50
CA CYS A 58 1.70 -5.79 10.86
C CYS A 58 3.20 -5.67 10.56
N LYS A 59 3.72 -4.44 10.45
CA LYS A 59 5.13 -4.16 10.16
C LYS A 59 6.14 -4.89 11.07
N PRO A 60 5.97 -4.96 12.41
CA PRO A 60 6.95 -5.61 13.29
C PRO A 60 7.15 -7.09 12.98
N ASP A 61 6.08 -7.80 12.60
CA ASP A 61 6.12 -9.22 12.24
C ASP A 61 6.98 -9.45 10.98
N GLN A 62 6.78 -8.61 9.96
CA GLN A 62 7.49 -8.71 8.68
C GLN A 62 8.97 -8.34 8.76
N MET A 63 9.33 -7.48 9.72
CA MET A 63 10.72 -7.11 9.99
C MET A 63 11.48 -8.23 10.73
N ARG A 64 10.80 -9.06 11.52
CA ARG A 64 11.42 -10.21 12.21
C ARG A 64 11.86 -11.31 11.24
N GLY A 65 11.12 -11.52 10.14
CA GLY A 65 11.45 -12.52 9.12
C GLY A 65 12.53 -12.11 8.10
N ALA A 66 13.13 -10.92 8.21
CA ALA A 66 14.11 -10.41 7.24
C ALA A 66 15.58 -10.74 7.58
N LEU A 67 15.83 -11.49 8.66
CA LEU A 67 17.17 -11.82 9.20
C LEU A 67 17.59 -13.30 8.98
N LEU A 68 16.91 -14.03 8.09
CA LEU A 68 17.27 -15.41 7.72
C LEU A 68 17.57 -15.52 6.23
#